data_AF-A0A970B4W0-F1
#
_entry.id   AF-A0A970B4W0-F1
#
_cell.length_a   1.000
_cell.length_b   1.000
_cell.length_c   1.000
_cell.angle_alpha   90.00
_cell.angle_beta   90.00
_cell.angle_gamma   90.00
#
_symmetry.space_group_name_H-M   'P 1'
#
loop_
_entity.id
_entity.type
_entity.pdbx_description
1 polymer ?
#
loop_
_entity_poly.entity_id
_entity_poly.type
_entity_poly.pdbx_seq_one_letter_code
_entity_poly.pdbx_strand_id
1 'polypeptide(L)'
;ISTYQKLFDFGNDGERVILTCTSGNLSITQGVLSLLRKDIKVQADSSLHTLPTMYEIAHYVGQKLRQVQEQNREWLQKDNIDYKCNFILGGQIKGEEPELYLIYSQGNFIQATSETPFLQIGETKYGKPILDRALNFDTPLEAAAKCALLSIDSTMKSNVSVGPPINIVAYASDTFKIERRLTLRLGDPYLFKTRRLWETSLKEAFDRMPNIDWKHDYEISAEELYADQI
;
A
#
# COMPACT_ATOMS: atom_id res chain seq x y z
N ILE A 1 -19.41 -12.91 -3.48
CA ILE A 1 -18.42 -11.85 -3.21
C ILE A 1 -18.01 -11.26 -4.55
N SER A 2 -18.28 -9.97 -4.78
CA SER A 2 -17.89 -9.29 -6.02
C SER A 2 -16.42 -8.87 -5.95
N THR A 3 -15.74 -8.87 -7.09
CA THR A 3 -14.30 -8.55 -7.19
C THR A 3 -14.10 -7.24 -7.95
N TYR A 4 -13.32 -6.32 -7.39
CA TYR A 4 -12.97 -5.05 -8.04
C TYR A 4 -11.47 -4.80 -7.92
N GLN A 5 -10.84 -4.41 -9.03
CA GLN A 5 -9.44 -3.99 -9.06
C GLN A 5 -9.23 -2.74 -8.19
N LYS A 6 -8.09 -2.68 -7.49
CA LYS A 6 -7.77 -1.58 -6.57
C LYS A 6 -6.42 -0.92 -6.83
N LEU A 7 -5.64 -1.41 -7.81
CA LEU A 7 -4.38 -0.81 -8.26
C LEU A 7 -4.58 -0.36 -9.71
N PHE A 8 -4.27 0.90 -10.02
CA PHE A 8 -4.49 1.50 -11.33
C PHE A 8 -3.23 2.20 -11.81
N ASP A 9 -2.99 2.11 -13.11
CA ASP A 9 -1.89 2.78 -13.79
C ASP A 9 -2.44 3.91 -14.67
N PHE A 10 -1.86 5.09 -14.49
CA PHE A 10 -2.15 6.33 -15.21
C PHE A 10 -0.88 6.91 -15.87
N GLY A 11 0.20 6.14 -15.95
CA GLY A 11 1.46 6.57 -16.56
C GLY A 11 1.37 6.90 -18.05
N ASN A 12 2.45 7.47 -18.56
CA ASN A 12 2.76 7.64 -19.97
C ASN A 12 4.19 7.14 -20.18
N ASP A 13 4.33 5.99 -20.84
CA ASP A 13 5.61 5.28 -21.00
C ASP A 13 6.71 6.21 -21.55
N GLY A 14 7.86 6.21 -20.89
CA GLY A 14 9.03 7.04 -21.26
C GLY A 14 9.00 8.48 -20.74
N GLU A 15 7.91 8.91 -20.09
CA GLU A 15 7.77 10.25 -19.53
C GLU A 15 7.45 10.23 -18.03
N ARG A 16 6.44 9.46 -17.64
CA ARG A 16 5.94 9.44 -16.25
C ARG A 16 5.29 8.11 -15.90
N VAL A 17 5.49 7.64 -14.68
CA VAL A 17 4.76 6.49 -14.12
C VAL A 17 3.89 7.02 -12.98
N ILE A 18 2.60 6.71 -13.00
CA ILE A 18 1.64 7.16 -11.98
C ILE A 18 0.77 5.97 -11.60
N LEU A 19 0.95 5.47 -10.39
CA LEU A 19 0.24 4.34 -9.81
C LEU A 19 -0.66 4.80 -8.68
N THR A 20 -1.91 4.33 -8.68
CA THR A 20 -2.91 4.68 -7.68
C THR A 20 -3.54 3.42 -7.08
N CYS A 21 -3.51 3.28 -5.76
CA CYS A 21 -4.24 2.27 -5.03
C CYS A 21 -5.45 2.86 -4.28
N THR A 22 -6.56 2.13 -4.18
CA THR A 22 -7.81 2.64 -3.57
C THR A 22 -8.35 1.77 -2.43
N SER A 23 -8.97 2.41 -1.44
CA SER A 23 -9.66 1.75 -0.30
C SER A 23 -10.89 2.53 0.14
N GLY A 24 -11.80 1.87 0.87
CA GLY A 24 -13.04 2.48 1.38
C GLY A 24 -14.19 2.41 0.38
N ASN A 25 -15.05 3.43 0.40
CA ASN A 25 -16.29 3.43 -0.37
C ASN A 25 -16.05 3.32 -1.89
N LEU A 26 -16.65 2.28 -2.50
CA LEU A 26 -16.41 1.94 -3.90
C LEU A 26 -16.99 2.96 -4.88
N SER A 27 -18.17 3.53 -4.61
CA SER A 27 -18.78 4.51 -5.52
C SER A 27 -17.96 5.80 -5.56
N ILE A 28 -17.45 6.25 -4.42
CA ILE A 28 -16.58 7.43 -4.34
C ILE A 28 -15.26 7.17 -5.06
N THR A 29 -14.58 6.05 -4.77
CA THR A 29 -13.29 5.74 -5.41
C THR A 29 -13.41 5.57 -6.93
N GLN A 30 -14.46 4.90 -7.42
CA GLN A 30 -14.72 4.79 -8.86
C GLN A 30 -15.09 6.12 -9.51
N GLY A 31 -15.83 6.98 -8.80
CA GLY A 31 -16.14 8.34 -9.26
C GLY A 31 -14.86 9.15 -9.48
N VAL A 32 -13.94 9.14 -8.50
CA VAL A 32 -12.65 9.84 -8.61
C VAL A 32 -11.83 9.30 -9.79
N LEU A 33 -11.66 7.98 -9.89
CA LEU A 33 -10.92 7.36 -11.00
C LEU A 33 -11.55 7.71 -12.37
N SER A 34 -12.88 7.81 -12.43
CA SER A 34 -13.60 8.17 -13.67
C SER A 34 -13.34 9.61 -14.08
N LEU A 35 -13.31 10.55 -13.12
CA LEU A 35 -12.95 11.94 -13.39
C LEU A 35 -11.49 12.06 -13.87
N LEU A 36 -10.55 11.38 -13.20
CA LEU A 36 -9.15 11.37 -13.60
C LEU A 36 -8.97 10.85 -15.04
N ARG A 37 -9.63 9.74 -15.39
CA ARG A 37 -9.61 9.20 -16.77
C ARG A 37 -10.26 10.14 -17.77
N LYS A 38 -11.37 10.78 -17.40
CA LYS A 38 -12.06 11.75 -18.25
C LYS A 38 -11.13 12.91 -18.57
N ASP A 39 -10.49 13.50 -17.57
CA ASP A 39 -9.64 14.69 -17.73
C ASP A 39 -8.40 14.40 -18.59
N ILE A 40 -7.81 13.20 -18.48
CA ILE A 40 -6.78 12.72 -19.42
C ILE A 40 -7.35 12.58 -20.84
N LYS A 41 -8.50 11.91 -20.98
CA LYS A 41 -9.09 11.61 -22.30
C LYS A 41 -9.46 12.87 -23.08
N VAL A 42 -9.97 13.89 -22.41
CA VAL A 42 -10.34 15.17 -23.02
C VAL A 42 -9.18 16.15 -23.12
N GLN A 43 -7.97 15.75 -22.69
CA GLN A 43 -6.78 16.60 -22.66
C GLN A 43 -7.05 17.93 -21.94
N ALA A 44 -7.66 17.86 -20.76
CA ALA A 44 -7.92 19.04 -19.95
C ALA A 44 -6.61 19.76 -19.58
N ASP A 45 -6.67 21.09 -19.44
CA ASP A 45 -5.50 21.92 -19.08
C ASP A 45 -4.77 21.39 -17.84
N SER A 46 -5.52 20.93 -16.82
CA SER A 46 -4.98 20.24 -15.65
C SER A 46 -5.46 18.80 -15.58
N SER A 47 -4.52 17.86 -15.69
CA SER A 47 -4.73 16.41 -15.58
C SER A 47 -3.45 15.73 -15.05
N LEU A 48 -3.53 14.43 -14.74
CA LEU A 48 -2.36 13.64 -14.33
C LEU A 48 -1.22 13.65 -15.37
N HIS A 49 -1.53 13.95 -16.64
CA HIS A 49 -0.56 14.00 -17.75
C HIS A 49 -0.01 15.40 -18.03
N THR A 50 -0.57 16.46 -17.44
CA THR A 50 -0.13 17.84 -17.68
C THR A 50 0.51 18.49 -16.45
N LEU A 51 0.22 18.00 -15.25
CA LEU A 51 0.80 18.52 -14.02
C LEU A 51 2.32 18.21 -13.95
N PRO A 52 3.15 19.17 -13.53
CA PRO A 52 4.60 19.04 -13.62
C PRO A 52 5.24 18.25 -12.48
N THR A 53 4.62 18.19 -11.29
CA THR A 53 5.19 17.48 -10.13
C THR A 53 4.28 16.40 -9.56
N MET A 54 4.86 15.37 -8.94
CA MET A 54 4.09 14.35 -8.21
C MET A 54 3.30 14.94 -7.02
N TYR A 55 3.79 16.00 -6.38
CA TYR A 55 3.06 16.78 -5.37
C TYR A 55 1.76 17.39 -5.92
N GLU A 56 1.81 18.05 -7.07
CA GLU A 56 0.61 18.65 -7.69
C GLU A 56 -0.38 17.59 -8.13
N ILE A 57 0.10 16.42 -8.58
CA ILE A 57 -0.74 15.26 -8.87
C ILE A 57 -1.47 14.79 -7.60
N ALA A 58 -0.77 14.68 -6.46
CA ALA A 58 -1.39 14.31 -5.18
C ALA A 58 -2.48 15.33 -4.78
N HIS A 59 -2.18 16.62 -4.91
CA HIS A 59 -3.14 17.70 -4.64
C HIS A 59 -4.36 17.62 -5.56
N TYR A 60 -4.15 17.39 -6.85
CA TYR A 60 -5.21 17.25 -7.84
C TYR A 60 -6.13 16.05 -7.55
N VAL A 61 -5.57 14.89 -7.21
CA VAL A 61 -6.36 13.72 -6.80
C VAL A 61 -7.18 14.04 -5.54
N GLY A 62 -6.60 14.74 -4.56
CA GLY A 62 -7.30 15.22 -3.38
C GLY A 62 -8.46 16.17 -3.70
N GLN A 63 -8.30 17.08 -4.67
CA GLN A 63 -9.37 17.95 -5.16
C GLN A 63 -10.50 17.16 -5.83
N LYS A 64 -10.17 16.19 -6.69
CA LYS A 64 -11.19 15.33 -7.35
C LYS A 64 -11.95 14.49 -6.33
N LEU A 65 -11.27 14.03 -5.28
CA LEU A 65 -11.92 13.36 -4.16
C LEU A 65 -12.93 14.26 -3.46
N ARG A 66 -12.56 15.49 -3.11
CA ARG A 66 -13.49 16.47 -2.52
C ARG A 66 -14.67 16.73 -3.44
N GLN A 67 -14.43 16.89 -4.74
CA GLN A 67 -15.48 17.12 -5.74
C GLN A 67 -16.51 15.98 -5.74
N VAL A 68 -16.07 14.72 -5.81
CA VAL A 68 -16.97 13.56 -5.82
C VAL A 68 -17.70 13.41 -4.49
N GLN A 69 -17.02 13.65 -3.37
CA GLN A 69 -17.69 13.61 -2.06
C GLN A 69 -18.77 14.68 -1.95
N GLU A 70 -18.49 15.92 -2.34
CA GLU A 70 -19.46 17.03 -2.26
C GLU A 70 -20.75 16.72 -3.05
N GLN A 71 -20.60 16.15 -4.25
CA GLN A 71 -21.74 15.76 -5.09
C GLN A 71 -22.68 14.73 -4.44
N ASN A 72 -22.16 13.87 -3.57
CA ASN A 72 -22.92 12.77 -2.98
C ASN A 72 -23.21 12.95 -1.48
N ARG A 73 -22.57 13.93 -0.82
CA ARG A 73 -22.54 14.05 0.64
C ARG A 73 -23.93 14.12 1.25
N GLU A 74 -24.81 14.98 0.71
CA GLU A 74 -26.15 15.18 1.26
C GLU A 74 -26.94 13.87 1.33
N TRP A 75 -26.93 13.10 0.25
CA TRP A 75 -27.67 11.83 0.16
C TRP A 75 -27.06 10.75 1.04
N LEU A 76 -25.73 10.61 1.00
CA LEU A 76 -25.03 9.60 1.82
C LEU A 76 -25.16 9.89 3.31
N GLN A 77 -25.18 11.15 3.72
CA GLN A 77 -25.41 11.53 5.12
C GLN A 77 -26.85 11.29 5.58
N LYS A 78 -27.85 11.59 4.73
CA LYS A 78 -29.27 11.32 5.03
C LYS A 78 -29.51 9.84 5.35
N ASP A 79 -28.86 8.96 4.62
CA ASP A 79 -29.01 7.50 4.79
C ASP A 79 -27.95 6.88 5.71
N ASN A 80 -27.12 7.71 6.38
CA ASN A 80 -26.04 7.28 7.28
C ASN A 80 -25.05 6.28 6.63
N ILE A 81 -24.73 6.49 5.36
CA ILE A 81 -23.79 5.67 4.58
C ILE A 81 -22.38 6.24 4.71
N ASP A 82 -21.42 5.41 5.13
CA ASP A 82 -20.01 5.81 5.17
C ASP A 82 -19.45 6.00 3.75
N TYR A 83 -18.87 7.18 3.51
CA TYR A 83 -18.27 7.60 2.24
C TYR A 83 -16.77 7.87 2.35
N LYS A 84 -16.16 7.45 3.47
CA LYS A 84 -14.71 7.51 3.65
C LYS A 84 -14.00 6.62 2.64
N CYS A 85 -12.90 7.16 2.11
CA CYS A 85 -11.97 6.43 1.25
C CYS A 85 -10.59 7.06 1.36
N ASN A 86 -9.58 6.28 1.02
CA ASN A 86 -8.19 6.72 0.98
C ASN A 86 -7.54 6.21 -0.31
N PHE A 87 -6.52 6.94 -0.76
CA PHE A 87 -5.73 6.59 -1.91
C PHE A 87 -4.26 6.54 -1.53
N ILE A 88 -3.52 5.59 -2.11
CA ILE A 88 -2.07 5.71 -2.20
C ILE A 88 -1.77 6.12 -3.63
N LEU A 89 -0.96 7.16 -3.81
CA LEU A 89 -0.48 7.63 -5.09
C LEU A 89 1.04 7.51 -5.07
N GLY A 90 1.64 6.78 -6.01
CA GLY A 90 3.07 6.68 -6.14
C GLY A 90 3.51 6.71 -7.59
N GLY A 91 4.74 7.11 -7.85
CA GLY A 91 5.17 7.28 -9.23
C GLY A 91 6.46 8.07 -9.36
N GLN A 92 6.77 8.42 -10.59
CA GLN A 92 7.91 9.27 -10.92
C GLN A 92 7.60 10.02 -12.22
N ILE A 93 7.92 11.32 -12.24
CA ILE A 93 7.91 12.16 -13.43
C ILE A 93 9.36 12.42 -13.83
N LYS A 94 9.65 12.46 -15.13
CA LYS A 94 11.01 12.69 -15.62
C LYS A 94 11.58 14.01 -15.08
N GLY A 95 12.72 13.92 -14.39
CA GLY A 95 13.38 15.04 -13.73
C GLY A 95 13.13 15.11 -12.23
N GLU A 96 12.25 14.26 -11.69
CA GLU A 96 12.00 14.11 -10.24
C GLU A 96 12.43 12.73 -9.75
N GLU A 97 12.67 12.62 -8.45
CA GLU A 97 12.81 11.34 -7.75
C GLU A 97 11.44 10.64 -7.64
N PRO A 98 11.40 9.31 -7.47
CA PRO A 98 10.16 8.62 -7.18
C PRO A 98 9.54 9.10 -5.86
N GLU A 99 8.24 9.40 -5.88
CA GLU A 99 7.50 9.86 -4.70
C GLU A 99 6.30 8.95 -4.39
N LEU A 100 5.90 8.92 -3.13
CA LEU A 100 4.78 8.13 -2.62
C LEU A 100 3.98 8.95 -1.61
N TYR A 101 2.66 9.00 -1.81
CA TYR A 101 1.71 9.78 -1.04
C TYR A 101 0.54 8.94 -0.53
N LEU A 102 0.08 9.25 0.69
CA LEU A 102 -1.20 8.78 1.23
C LEU A 102 -2.18 9.95 1.25
N ILE A 103 -3.22 9.84 0.44
CA ILE A 103 -4.30 10.83 0.34
C ILE A 103 -5.46 10.38 1.21
N TYR A 104 -5.78 11.20 2.20
CA TYR A 104 -6.87 10.97 3.14
C TYR A 104 -8.22 11.34 2.55
N SER A 105 -9.28 10.90 3.22
CA SER A 105 -10.65 11.16 2.79
C SER A 105 -10.99 12.66 2.65
N GLN A 106 -10.30 13.52 3.41
CA GLN A 106 -10.45 14.98 3.37
C GLN A 106 -9.67 15.63 2.21
N GLY A 107 -8.99 14.85 1.38
CA GLY A 107 -8.22 15.30 0.21
C GLY A 107 -6.87 15.96 0.56
N ASN A 108 -6.50 16.05 1.83
CA ASN A 108 -5.12 16.32 2.24
C ASN A 108 -4.30 15.02 2.20
N PHE A 109 -2.98 15.13 2.26
CA PHE A 109 -2.08 13.99 2.10
C PHE A 109 -0.77 14.17 2.87
N ILE A 110 -0.07 13.05 3.06
CA ILE A 110 1.32 13.00 3.55
C ILE A 110 2.20 12.28 2.53
N GLN A 111 3.50 12.53 2.58
CA GLN A 111 4.51 11.88 1.76
C GLN A 111 5.27 10.83 2.58
N ALA A 112 5.63 9.71 1.96
CA ALA A 112 6.57 8.75 2.54
C ALA A 112 7.97 9.35 2.58
N THR A 113 8.78 8.93 3.54
CA THR A 113 10.18 9.37 3.69
C THR A 113 11.11 8.17 3.85
N SER A 114 12.42 8.40 3.93
CA SER A 114 13.38 7.36 4.29
C SER A 114 13.07 6.69 5.63
N GLU A 115 12.58 7.44 6.61
CA GLU A 115 12.24 6.96 7.95
C GLU A 115 10.89 6.23 7.96
N THR A 116 9.97 6.61 7.08
CA THR A 116 8.67 5.95 6.91
C THR A 116 8.47 5.57 5.43
N PRO A 117 9.12 4.49 4.95
CA PRO A 117 9.26 4.20 3.52
C PRO A 117 8.06 3.47 2.90
N PHE A 118 7.03 3.14 3.69
CA PHE A 118 5.83 2.46 3.19
C PHE A 118 4.55 3.06 3.79
N LEU A 119 3.47 2.98 3.02
CA LEU A 119 2.14 3.44 3.40
C LEU A 119 1.13 2.30 3.19
N GLN A 120 0.07 2.27 4.01
CA GLN A 120 -0.98 1.25 3.93
C GLN A 120 -2.37 1.89 3.97
N ILE A 121 -3.34 1.27 3.29
CA ILE A 121 -4.75 1.65 3.28
C ILE A 121 -5.66 0.43 3.41
N GLY A 122 -6.90 0.60 3.90
CA GLY A 122 -7.83 -0.51 4.15
C GLY A 122 -7.57 -1.21 5.49
N GLU A 123 -7.56 -2.53 5.49
CA GLU A 123 -7.31 -3.37 6.69
C GLU A 123 -5.79 -3.55 6.89
N THR A 124 -5.16 -2.63 7.62
CA THR A 124 -3.69 -2.51 7.66
C THR A 124 -3.01 -3.25 8.81
N LYS A 125 -3.75 -3.54 9.89
CA LYS A 125 -3.17 -3.95 11.18
C LYS A 125 -2.48 -5.32 11.16
N TYR A 126 -3.07 -6.30 10.46
CA TYR A 126 -2.61 -7.68 10.49
C TYR A 126 -1.27 -7.88 9.77
N GLY A 127 -1.09 -7.19 8.64
CA GLY A 127 0.11 -7.29 7.83
C GLY A 127 1.22 -6.30 8.21
N LYS A 128 0.97 -5.32 9.08
CA LYS A 128 1.97 -4.31 9.46
C LYS A 128 3.23 -4.89 10.14
N PRO A 129 3.14 -5.87 11.06
CA PRO A 129 4.32 -6.29 11.83
C PRO A 129 5.45 -6.95 11.02
N ILE A 130 5.17 -7.50 9.83
CA ILE A 130 6.23 -8.02 8.95
C ILE A 130 6.90 -6.89 8.16
N LEU A 131 6.13 -5.87 7.76
CA LEU A 131 6.65 -4.68 7.10
C LEU A 131 7.59 -3.93 8.05
N ASP A 132 7.15 -3.68 9.29
CA ASP A 132 7.95 -2.99 10.31
C ASP A 132 9.29 -3.67 10.61
N ARG A 133 9.36 -5.01 10.47
CA ARG A 133 10.56 -5.79 10.81
C ARG A 133 11.51 -6.00 9.65
N ALA A 134 10.99 -6.04 8.42
CA ALA A 134 11.75 -6.49 7.26
C ALA A 134 11.96 -5.41 6.18
N LEU A 135 11.20 -4.31 6.20
CA LEU A 135 11.35 -3.22 5.24
C LEU A 135 12.10 -2.04 5.84
N ASN A 136 13.03 -1.52 5.06
CA ASN A 136 13.67 -0.21 5.20
C ASN A 136 13.82 0.42 3.80
N PHE A 137 14.27 1.67 3.75
CA PHE A 137 14.39 2.43 2.49
C PHE A 137 15.32 1.74 1.46
N ASP A 138 16.41 1.11 1.93
CA ASP A 138 17.40 0.45 1.08
C ASP A 138 17.03 -0.99 0.69
N THR A 139 15.84 -1.47 1.10
CA THR A 139 15.42 -2.85 0.82
C THR A 139 15.26 -3.07 -0.69
N PRO A 140 15.93 -4.08 -1.28
CA PRO A 140 15.81 -4.35 -2.70
C PRO A 140 14.36 -4.62 -3.13
N LEU A 141 13.97 -4.14 -4.32
CA LEU A 141 12.59 -4.17 -4.78
C LEU A 141 11.94 -5.57 -4.78
N GLU A 142 12.72 -6.61 -5.10
CA GLU A 142 12.25 -8.00 -5.06
C GLU A 142 11.95 -8.47 -3.62
N ALA A 143 12.80 -8.09 -2.65
CA ALA A 143 12.55 -8.36 -1.24
C ALA A 143 11.33 -7.58 -0.73
N ALA A 144 11.17 -6.33 -1.18
CA ALA A 144 10.01 -5.52 -0.83
C ALA A 144 8.70 -6.10 -1.37
N ALA A 145 8.67 -6.55 -2.64
CA ALA A 145 7.51 -7.21 -3.24
C ALA A 145 7.15 -8.51 -2.49
N LYS A 146 8.14 -9.30 -2.10
CA LYS A 146 7.95 -10.51 -1.28
C LYS A 146 7.38 -10.17 0.10
N CYS A 147 7.93 -9.16 0.77
CA CYS A 147 7.43 -8.71 2.08
C CYS A 147 5.98 -8.23 1.99
N ALA A 148 5.64 -7.44 0.98
CA ALA A 148 4.27 -6.98 0.73
C ALA A 148 3.30 -8.15 0.48
N LEU A 149 3.72 -9.19 -0.26
CA LEU A 149 2.91 -10.38 -0.48
C LEU A 149 2.65 -11.16 0.82
N LEU A 150 3.66 -11.34 1.67
CA LEU A 150 3.53 -12.01 2.97
C LEU A 150 2.65 -11.19 3.94
N SER A 151 2.73 -9.85 3.87
CA SER A 151 1.87 -8.93 4.62
C SER A 151 0.39 -9.11 4.24
N ILE A 152 0.10 -9.20 2.93
CA ILE A 152 -1.25 -9.48 2.44
C ILE A 152 -1.70 -10.89 2.83
N ASP A 153 -0.84 -11.91 2.73
CA ASP A 153 -1.18 -13.28 3.13
C ASP A 153 -1.63 -13.37 4.59
N SER A 154 -0.86 -12.72 5.48
CA SER A 154 -1.17 -12.64 6.91
C SER A 154 -2.53 -11.97 7.13
N THR A 155 -2.81 -10.88 6.41
CA THR A 155 -4.10 -10.18 6.47
C THR A 155 -5.26 -11.06 6.00
N MET A 156 -5.14 -11.76 4.87
CA MET A 156 -6.20 -12.63 4.32
C MET A 156 -6.54 -13.80 5.26
N LYS A 157 -5.57 -14.31 6.02
CA LYS A 157 -5.82 -15.37 7.01
C LYS A 157 -6.63 -14.87 8.22
N SER A 158 -6.44 -13.60 8.58
CA SER A 158 -7.05 -13.03 9.79
C SER A 158 -8.32 -12.22 9.52
N ASN A 159 -8.55 -11.77 8.28
CA ASN A 159 -9.72 -10.96 7.92
C ASN A 159 -10.26 -11.33 6.53
N VAL A 160 -11.49 -11.84 6.49
CA VAL A 160 -12.19 -12.29 5.27
C VAL A 160 -12.54 -11.17 4.28
N SER A 161 -12.46 -9.90 4.69
CA SER A 161 -12.66 -8.76 3.80
C SER A 161 -11.50 -8.54 2.82
N VAL A 162 -10.36 -9.18 3.05
CA VAL A 162 -9.17 -9.11 2.19
C VAL A 162 -9.00 -10.46 1.50
N GLY A 163 -8.84 -10.44 0.18
CA GLY A 163 -8.73 -11.66 -0.61
C GLY A 163 -8.22 -11.41 -2.03
N PRO A 164 -7.86 -12.48 -2.75
CA PRO A 164 -7.43 -12.41 -4.14
C PRO A 164 -8.57 -11.97 -5.08
N PRO A 165 -8.25 -11.49 -6.30
CA PRO A 165 -6.91 -11.39 -6.88
C PRO A 165 -6.04 -10.28 -6.25
N ILE A 166 -4.75 -10.57 -6.09
CA ILE A 166 -3.75 -9.61 -5.61
C ILE A 166 -3.01 -9.04 -6.83
N ASN A 167 -3.12 -7.74 -7.07
CA ASN A 167 -2.33 -7.04 -8.09
C ASN A 167 -1.04 -6.49 -7.48
N ILE A 168 0.10 -6.77 -8.10
CA ILE A 168 1.42 -6.30 -7.67
C ILE A 168 2.10 -5.62 -8.87
N VAL A 169 2.71 -4.47 -8.62
CA VAL A 169 3.55 -3.75 -9.58
C VAL A 169 4.86 -3.41 -8.90
N ALA A 170 5.97 -3.64 -9.59
CA ALA A 170 7.31 -3.28 -9.16
C ALA A 170 7.91 -2.31 -10.20
N TYR A 171 8.12 -1.07 -9.77
CA TYR A 171 8.70 0.01 -10.56
C TYR A 171 10.15 0.23 -10.13
N ALA A 172 11.06 0.31 -11.10
CA ALA A 172 12.45 0.68 -10.85
C ALA A 172 12.62 2.16 -11.20
N SER A 173 13.33 2.91 -10.35
CA SER A 173 13.60 4.33 -10.57
C SER A 173 14.23 4.56 -11.94
N ASP A 174 13.87 5.69 -12.56
CA ASP A 174 14.38 6.19 -13.84
C ASP A 174 14.10 5.32 -15.08
N THR A 175 13.32 4.24 -14.95
CA THR A 175 12.90 3.46 -16.13
C THR A 175 11.73 4.09 -16.87
N PHE A 176 10.91 4.88 -16.18
CA PHE A 176 9.66 5.48 -16.68
C PHE A 176 8.76 4.49 -17.42
N LYS A 177 8.82 3.22 -17.02
CA LYS A 177 8.09 2.10 -17.64
C LYS A 177 7.88 0.98 -16.64
N ILE A 178 6.68 0.41 -16.62
CA ILE A 178 6.33 -0.73 -15.78
C ILE A 178 6.57 -2.03 -16.54
N GLU A 179 7.64 -2.73 -16.19
CA GLU A 179 7.97 -4.04 -16.77
C GLU A 179 7.53 -5.21 -15.90
N ARG A 180 7.48 -5.01 -14.57
CA ARG A 180 7.15 -6.04 -13.59
C ARG A 180 5.76 -5.82 -13.03
N ARG A 181 4.79 -6.60 -13.51
CA ARG A 181 3.42 -6.65 -13.01
C ARG A 181 2.95 -8.08 -12.88
N LEU A 182 2.19 -8.35 -11.83
CA LEU A 182 1.69 -9.68 -11.50
C LEU A 182 0.27 -9.60 -10.95
N THR A 183 -0.56 -10.59 -11.28
CA THR A 183 -1.89 -10.76 -10.68
C THR A 183 -2.02 -12.19 -10.17
N LEU A 184 -2.03 -12.34 -8.85
CA LEU A 184 -2.17 -13.64 -8.19
C LEU A 184 -3.64 -13.90 -7.88
N ARG A 185 -4.23 -14.89 -8.56
CA ARG A 185 -5.65 -15.25 -8.38
C ARG A 185 -5.84 -16.22 -7.22
N LEU A 186 -7.09 -16.46 -6.85
CA LEU A 186 -7.41 -17.53 -5.91
C LEU A 186 -6.94 -18.87 -6.50
N GLY A 187 -6.22 -19.67 -5.72
CA GLY A 187 -5.68 -20.95 -6.15
C GLY A 187 -4.37 -20.85 -6.95
N ASP A 188 -3.75 -19.67 -7.04
CA ASP A 188 -2.46 -19.51 -7.72
C ASP A 188 -1.37 -20.41 -7.06
N PRO A 189 -0.68 -21.27 -7.83
CA PRO A 189 0.33 -22.18 -7.29
C PRO A 189 1.47 -21.46 -6.56
N TYR A 190 1.86 -20.26 -7.02
CA TYR A 190 2.91 -19.47 -6.38
C TYR A 190 2.47 -18.96 -5.01
N LEU A 191 1.22 -18.49 -4.90
CA LEU A 191 0.64 -18.05 -3.63
C LEU A 191 0.57 -19.21 -2.62
N PHE A 192 0.12 -20.39 -3.07
CA PHE A 192 0.08 -21.59 -2.24
C PHE A 192 1.47 -22.02 -1.75
N LYS A 193 2.45 -22.07 -2.67
CA LYS A 193 3.85 -22.39 -2.36
C LYS A 193 4.42 -21.41 -1.33
N THR A 194 4.23 -20.12 -1.54
CA THR A 194 4.73 -19.05 -0.66
C THR A 194 4.13 -19.16 0.74
N ARG A 195 2.81 -19.32 0.83
CA ARG A 195 2.10 -19.51 2.10
C ARG A 195 2.63 -20.70 2.88
N ARG A 196 2.73 -21.87 2.23
CA ARG A 196 3.18 -23.11 2.88
C ARG A 196 4.62 -22.98 3.40
N LEU A 197 5.52 -22.41 2.59
CA LEU A 197 6.91 -22.19 3.00
C LEU A 197 6.98 -21.23 4.20
N TRP A 198 6.23 -20.13 4.15
CA TRP A 198 6.21 -19.15 5.24
C TRP A 198 5.68 -19.73 6.56
N GLU A 199 4.59 -20.50 6.51
CA GLU A 199 4.05 -21.19 7.69
C GLU A 199 5.04 -22.19 8.29
N THR A 200 5.72 -22.95 7.43
CA THR A 200 6.73 -23.93 7.86
C THR A 200 7.89 -23.20 8.55
N SER A 201 8.43 -22.15 7.94
CA SER A 201 9.53 -21.36 8.51
C SER A 201 9.16 -20.68 9.82
N LEU A 202 7.94 -20.15 9.96
CA LEU A 202 7.46 -19.56 11.22
C LEU A 202 7.37 -20.61 12.33
N LYS A 203 6.86 -21.81 12.01
CA LYS A 203 6.78 -22.90 12.98
C LYS A 203 8.16 -23.34 13.42
N GLU A 204 9.09 -23.52 12.49
CA GLU A 204 10.48 -23.86 12.80
C GLU A 204 11.17 -22.79 13.65
N ALA A 205 10.92 -21.51 13.37
CA ALA A 205 11.44 -20.42 14.18
C ALA A 205 10.87 -20.45 15.61
N PHE A 206 9.58 -20.71 15.76
CA PHE A 206 8.93 -20.88 17.06
C PHE A 206 9.48 -22.07 17.84
N ASP A 207 9.62 -23.23 17.19
CA ASP A 207 10.13 -24.47 17.81
C ASP A 207 11.61 -24.34 18.27
N ARG A 208 12.36 -23.38 17.70
CA ARG A 208 13.74 -23.05 18.12
C ARG A 208 13.81 -22.10 19.32
N MET A 209 12.71 -21.44 19.68
CA MET A 209 12.71 -20.57 20.85
C MET A 209 12.88 -21.40 22.12
N PRO A 210 13.67 -20.95 23.10
CA PRO A 210 13.81 -21.67 24.35
C PRO A 210 12.45 -21.74 25.07
N ASN A 211 12.23 -22.83 25.81
CA ASN A 211 11.10 -22.90 26.73
C ASN A 211 11.18 -21.75 27.74
N ILE A 212 10.02 -21.27 28.20
CA ILE A 212 9.95 -20.24 29.24
C ILE A 212 10.66 -20.76 30.49
N ASP A 213 11.61 -19.99 31.00
CA ASP A 213 12.19 -20.22 32.31
C ASP A 213 11.25 -19.70 33.40
N TRP A 214 10.44 -20.60 33.95
CA TRP A 214 9.46 -20.30 35.00
C TRP A 214 10.11 -20.08 36.38
N LYS A 215 11.41 -20.34 36.54
CA LYS A 215 12.14 -20.21 37.81
C LYS A 215 13.22 -19.12 37.67
N HIS A 216 12.77 -17.88 37.47
CA HIS A 216 13.64 -16.72 37.56
C HIS A 216 13.96 -16.42 39.03
N ASP A 217 15.18 -16.75 39.47
CA ASP A 217 15.74 -16.16 40.69
C ASP A 217 16.10 -14.69 40.38
N TYR A 218 15.45 -13.76 41.07
CA TYR A 218 15.58 -12.30 40.88
C TYR A 218 16.94 -11.73 41.34
N GLU A 219 17.96 -12.55 41.60
CA GLU A 219 19.30 -12.09 41.96
C GLU A 219 20.15 -11.81 40.72
N ILE A 220 19.64 -10.96 39.82
CA ILE A 220 20.50 -10.35 38.79
C ILE A 220 21.12 -9.11 39.43
N SER A 221 22.43 -9.18 39.70
CA SER A 221 23.19 -7.99 40.09
C SER A 221 23.04 -6.95 38.97
N ALA A 222 22.82 -5.68 39.34
CA ALA A 222 22.58 -4.59 38.39
C ALA A 222 23.69 -4.39 37.34
N GLU A 223 24.82 -5.11 37.44
CA GLU A 223 25.96 -5.03 36.54
C GLU A 223 25.78 -5.85 35.24
N GLU A 224 24.98 -6.92 35.23
CA GLU A 224 24.83 -7.77 34.02
C GLU A 224 23.83 -7.21 33.00
N LEU A 225 22.81 -6.45 33.45
CA LEU A 225 21.77 -5.88 32.58
C LEU A 225 22.26 -4.74 31.67
N TYR A 226 23.43 -4.16 31.92
CA TYR A 226 24.02 -3.08 31.11
C TYR A 226 25.14 -3.54 30.17
N ALA A 227 25.59 -4.79 30.26
CA ALA A 227 26.67 -5.29 29.39
C ALA A 227 26.19 -5.57 27.95
N ASP A 228 24.90 -5.84 27.76
CA ASP A 228 24.30 -6.19 26.45
C ASP A 228 23.69 -4.99 25.69
N GLN A 229 23.97 -3.74 26.12
CA GLN A 229 23.50 -2.52 25.46
C GLN A 229 24.62 -1.64 24.82
N ILE A 230 25.82 -2.19 24.59
CA ILE A 230 26.88 -1.51 23.82
C ILE A 230 27.13 -2.22 22.48
#